data_AF-A0A7Z9WD70-F1
#
_entry.id   AF-A0A7Z9WD70-F1
#
_cell.length_a   1.000
_cell.length_b   1.000
_cell.length_c   1.000
_cell.angle_alpha   90.00
_cell.angle_beta   90.00
_cell.angle_gamma   90.00
#
_symmetry.space_group_name_H-M   'P 1'
#
loop_
_entity.id
_entity.type
_entity.pdbx_description
1 polymer ?
#
loop_
_entity_poly.entity_id
_entity_poly.type
_entity_poly.pdbx_seq_one_letter_code
_entity_poly.pdbx_strand_id
1 'polypeptide(L)'
;AILVLNKIDLPPIVDPQKHTELFGDLPIVKISALTGEGIDRLKGAIEEVVVKGGRDFSMSSIAPNLRQTQVLKDAMENFKAARDALSQGAPFEIVAFELKTGLDALGHIVGETTPDEVLNRIFEQFCIGK
;
A
#
# COMPACT_ATOMS: atom_id res chain seq x y z
N ALA A 1 3.47 -13.85 7.04
CA ALA A 1 2.31 -14.75 7.20
C ALA A 1 2.33 -15.35 8.61
N ILE A 2 1.19 -15.82 9.13
CA ILE A 2 1.07 -16.41 10.48
C ILE A 2 0.26 -17.71 10.35
N LEU A 3 0.73 -18.79 10.97
CA LEU A 3 -0.03 -20.05 11.05
C LEU A 3 -0.93 -20.03 12.29
N VAL A 4 -2.24 -20.18 12.09
CA VAL A 4 -3.21 -20.15 13.18
C VAL A 4 -3.78 -21.55 13.41
N LEU A 5 -3.49 -22.13 14.56
CA LEU A 5 -4.04 -23.42 15.00
C LEU A 5 -5.28 -23.17 15.85
N ASN A 6 -6.45 -23.36 15.23
CA ASN A 6 -7.74 -23.17 15.89
C ASN A 6 -8.21 -24.45 16.62
N LYS A 7 -9.17 -24.30 17.53
CA LYS A 7 -9.84 -25.35 18.33
C LYS A 7 -9.02 -25.94 19.48
N ILE A 8 -8.26 -25.11 20.20
CA ILE A 8 -7.54 -25.57 21.40
C ILE A 8 -8.43 -25.97 22.59
N ASP A 9 -9.72 -25.67 22.51
CA ASP A 9 -10.75 -26.15 23.44
C ASP A 9 -11.00 -27.67 23.33
N LEU A 10 -10.47 -28.32 22.29
CA LEU A 10 -10.57 -29.76 22.08
C LEU A 10 -9.23 -30.47 22.29
N PRO A 11 -9.23 -31.78 22.61
CA PRO A 11 -8.01 -32.57 22.63
C PRO A 11 -7.25 -32.46 21.30
N PRO A 12 -5.93 -32.24 21.33
CA PRO A 12 -5.15 -32.03 20.12
C PRO A 12 -5.06 -33.33 19.30
N ILE A 13 -5.62 -33.29 18.09
CA ILE A 13 -5.54 -34.40 17.11
C ILE A 13 -4.43 -34.14 16.08
N VAL A 14 -3.96 -32.89 15.98
CA VAL A 14 -2.98 -32.48 14.97
C VAL A 14 -1.57 -32.64 15.52
N ASP A 15 -0.71 -33.28 14.72
CA ASP A 15 0.70 -33.53 15.04
C ASP A 15 1.51 -32.22 15.01
N PRO A 16 2.16 -31.83 16.13
CA PRO A 16 3.00 -30.63 16.19
C PRO A 16 4.15 -30.61 15.17
N GLN A 17 4.66 -31.77 14.75
CA GLN A 17 5.86 -31.87 13.89
C GLN A 17 5.54 -31.68 12.40
N LYS A 18 4.32 -32.00 11.96
CA LYS A 18 3.90 -31.83 10.55
C LYS A 18 3.80 -30.37 10.10
N HIS A 19 3.69 -29.44 11.04
CA HIS A 19 3.54 -28.02 10.72
C HIS A 19 4.82 -27.41 10.14
N THR A 20 5.98 -27.78 10.70
CA THR A 20 7.30 -27.28 10.24
C THR A 20 7.62 -27.79 8.83
N GLU A 21 7.21 -29.02 8.49
CA GLU A 21 7.42 -29.60 7.16
C GLU A 21 6.56 -28.91 6.08
N LEU A 22 5.32 -28.54 6.39
CA LEU A 22 4.38 -27.96 5.43
C LEU A 22 4.47 -26.44 5.32
N PHE A 23 4.81 -25.76 6.41
CA PHE A 23 4.69 -24.31 6.53
C PHE A 23 5.99 -23.63 6.97
N GLY A 24 7.09 -24.38 7.17
CA GLY A 24 8.39 -23.84 7.57
C GLY A 24 8.35 -23.15 8.93
N ASP A 25 9.22 -22.15 9.12
CA ASP A 25 9.40 -21.41 10.37
C ASP A 25 8.40 -20.24 10.54
N LEU A 26 7.17 -20.39 10.01
CA LEU A 26 6.14 -19.36 10.21
C LEU A 26 5.75 -19.27 11.70
N PRO A 27 5.51 -18.05 12.22
CA PRO A 27 5.04 -17.88 13.58
C PRO A 27 3.69 -18.59 13.76
N ILE A 28 3.60 -19.43 14.79
CA ILE A 28 2.41 -20.24 15.09
C ILE A 28 1.65 -19.62 16.27
N VAL A 29 0.36 -19.36 16.07
CA VAL A 29 -0.54 -18.90 17.14
C VAL A 29 -1.66 -19.92 17.34
N LYS A 30 -1.85 -20.33 18.58
CA LYS A 30 -2.90 -21.27 19.00
C LYS A 30 -4.09 -20.50 19.56
N ILE A 31 -5.29 -20.77 19.06
CA ILE A 31 -6.53 -20.10 19.46
C ILE A 31 -7.69 -21.08 19.65
N SER A 32 -8.69 -20.66 20.42
CA SER A 32 -10.05 -21.16 20.30
C SER A 32 -10.94 -20.02 19.83
N ALA A 33 -11.38 -20.10 18.57
CA ALA A 33 -12.35 -19.14 18.05
C ALA A 33 -13.73 -19.25 18.74
N LEU A 34 -14.02 -20.38 19.41
CA LEU A 34 -15.26 -20.60 20.13
C LEU A 34 -15.26 -19.90 21.49
N THR A 35 -14.18 -20.03 22.27
CA THR A 35 -14.08 -19.45 23.62
C THR A 35 -13.46 -18.06 23.63
N GLY A 36 -12.80 -17.67 22.53
CA GLY A 36 -12.02 -16.43 22.44
C GLY A 36 -10.61 -16.56 23.00
N GLU A 37 -10.22 -17.74 23.51
CA GLU A 37 -8.87 -17.96 24.04
C GLU A 37 -7.80 -17.78 22.96
N GLY A 38 -6.75 -17.03 23.28
CA GLY A 38 -5.61 -16.80 22.37
C GLY A 38 -5.83 -15.72 21.31
N ILE A 39 -7.04 -15.15 21.19
CA ILE A 39 -7.34 -14.09 20.21
C ILE A 39 -6.48 -12.84 20.43
N ASP A 40 -6.24 -12.43 21.67
CA ASP A 40 -5.38 -11.25 21.93
C ASP A 40 -3.91 -11.51 21.57
N ARG A 41 -3.43 -12.76 21.70
CA ARG A 41 -2.09 -13.14 21.21
C ARG A 41 -2.04 -13.12 19.69
N LEU A 42 -3.12 -13.53 19.02
CA LEU A 42 -3.21 -13.44 17.56
C LEU A 42 -3.17 -11.98 17.09
N LYS A 43 -3.89 -11.07 17.75
CA LYS A 43 -3.82 -9.64 17.47
C LYS A 43 -2.40 -9.11 17.60
N GLY A 44 -1.72 -9.40 18.71
CA GLY A 44 -0.33 -8.98 18.92
C GLY A 44 0.63 -9.54 17.87
N ALA A 45 0.46 -10.81 17.47
CA ALA A 45 1.27 -11.40 16.40
C ALA A 45 1.01 -10.76 15.03
N ILE A 46 -0.24 -10.40 14.72
CA ILE A 46 -0.60 -9.65 13.51
C ILE A 46 0.04 -8.27 13.54
N GLU A 47 -0.08 -7.55 14.65
CA GLU A 47 0.56 -6.24 14.84
C GLU A 47 2.06 -6.34 14.63
N GLU A 48 2.72 -7.32 15.24
CA GLU A 48 4.16 -7.51 15.10
C GLU A 48 4.55 -7.78 13.63
N VAL A 49 3.82 -8.64 12.91
CA VAL A 49 4.09 -8.94 11.50
C VAL A 49 3.84 -7.71 10.61
N VAL A 50 2.83 -6.91 10.91
CA VAL A 50 2.48 -5.71 10.13
C VAL A 50 3.46 -4.56 10.42
N VAL A 51 3.89 -4.40 11.67
CA VAL A 51 4.77 -3.30 12.12
C VAL A 51 6.25 -3.59 11.85
N LYS A 52 6.72 -4.85 12.01
CA LYS A 52 8.11 -5.23 11.66
C LYS A 52 8.45 -5.06 10.17
N GLY A 53 7.47 -4.77 9.31
CA GLY A 53 7.68 -4.33 7.92
C GLY A 53 8.32 -2.94 7.78
N GLY A 54 8.79 -2.31 8.86
CA GLY A 54 9.59 -1.09 8.81
C GLY A 54 8.79 0.20 8.58
N ARG A 55 7.47 0.17 8.77
CA ARG A 55 6.66 1.39 8.74
C ARG A 55 6.44 1.85 10.15
N ASP A 56 7.24 2.83 10.55
CA ASP A 56 6.98 3.61 11.74
C ASP A 56 5.69 4.42 11.51
N PHE A 57 4.56 3.84 11.91
CA PHE A 57 3.24 4.48 11.80
C PHE A 57 3.11 5.71 12.70
N SER A 58 4.10 5.98 13.57
CA SER A 58 4.06 7.14 14.46
C SER A 58 4.43 8.48 13.78
N MET A 59 4.97 8.47 12.56
CA MET A 59 5.51 9.68 11.92
C MET A 59 4.79 10.19 10.67
N SER A 60 3.75 9.55 10.14
CA SER A 60 3.00 10.13 9.02
C SER A 60 1.50 10.14 9.28
N SER A 61 0.99 11.28 9.75
CA SER A 61 -0.45 11.59 9.77
C SER A 61 -1.06 11.70 8.35
N ILE A 62 -0.27 11.45 7.30
CA ILE A 62 -0.67 11.56 5.91
C ILE A 62 -0.71 10.14 5.34
N ALA A 63 -1.92 9.60 5.21
CA ALA A 63 -2.20 8.37 4.49
C ALA A 63 -2.90 8.75 3.16
N PRO A 64 -2.15 8.98 2.08
CA PRO A 64 -2.75 9.32 0.79
C PRO A 64 -3.58 8.15 0.28
N ASN A 65 -4.71 8.43 -0.35
CA ASN A 65 -5.47 7.40 -1.07
C ASN A 65 -4.70 6.91 -2.31
N LEU A 66 -5.19 5.86 -2.98
CA LEU A 66 -4.53 5.27 -4.15
C LEU A 66 -4.31 6.30 -5.28
N ARG A 67 -5.29 7.17 -5.53
CA ARG A 67 -5.19 8.24 -6.54
C ARG A 67 -4.07 9.22 -6.19
N GLN A 68 -4.08 9.76 -4.98
CA GLN A 68 -3.04 10.68 -4.51
C GLN A 68 -1.66 10.03 -4.52
N THR A 69 -1.57 8.75 -4.16
CA THR A 69 -0.32 7.98 -4.21
C THR A 69 0.22 7.88 -5.63
N GLN A 70 -0.65 7.64 -6.62
CA GLN A 70 -0.24 7.57 -8.02
C GLN A 70 0.27 8.92 -8.50
N VAL A 71 -0.47 10.00 -8.25
CA VAL A 71 -0.06 11.35 -8.64
C VAL A 71 1.28 11.76 -8.03
N LEU A 72 1.51 11.44 -6.75
CA LEU A 72 2.78 11.70 -6.09
C LEU A 72 3.94 10.91 -6.70
N LYS A 73 3.71 9.67 -7.14
CA LYS A 73 4.72 8.88 -7.85
C LYS A 73 5.04 9.49 -9.20
N ASP A 74 4.03 9.85 -9.98
CA ASP A 74 4.20 10.44 -11.31
C ASP A 74 4.96 11.77 -11.20
N ALA A 75 4.60 12.65 -10.26
CA ALA A 75 5.33 13.90 -10.00
C ALA A 75 6.80 13.65 -9.62
N MET A 76 7.05 12.67 -8.75
CA MET A 76 8.40 12.28 -8.34
C MET A 76 9.24 11.77 -9.51
N GLU A 77 8.65 10.99 -10.41
CA GLU A 77 9.34 10.49 -11.61
C GLU A 77 9.74 11.63 -12.56
N ASN A 78 8.84 12.58 -12.80
CA ASN A 78 9.13 13.77 -13.62
C ASN A 78 10.21 14.65 -12.98
N PHE A 79 10.19 14.86 -11.66
CA PHE A 79 11.24 15.63 -11.00
C PHE A 79 12.60 14.94 -11.02
N LYS A 80 12.64 13.60 -10.97
CA LYS A 80 13.88 12.85 -11.19
C LYS A 80 14.37 13.00 -12.62
N ALA A 81 13.48 12.91 -13.61
CA ALA A 81 13.83 13.14 -15.01
C ALA A 81 14.39 14.55 -15.24
N ALA A 82 13.78 15.59 -14.64
CA ALA A 82 14.29 16.96 -14.68
C ALA A 82 15.71 17.08 -14.10
N ARG A 83 15.93 16.48 -12.91
CA ARG A 83 17.25 16.46 -12.25
C ARG A 83 18.29 15.74 -13.10
N ASP A 84 17.93 14.61 -13.67
CA ASP A 84 18.83 13.78 -14.46
C ASP A 84 19.16 14.47 -15.79
N ALA A 85 18.18 15.09 -16.45
CA ALA A 85 18.35 15.92 -17.64
C ALA A 85 19.29 17.12 -17.37
N LEU A 86 19.09 17.81 -16.25
CA LEU A 86 19.98 18.91 -15.83
C LEU A 86 21.41 18.41 -15.61
N SER A 87 21.57 17.26 -14.95
CA SER A 87 22.88 16.66 -14.65
C SER A 87 23.62 16.20 -15.92
N GLN A 88 22.86 15.84 -16.96
CA GLN A 88 23.39 15.42 -18.27
C GLN A 88 23.66 16.60 -19.21
N GLY A 89 23.40 17.84 -18.79
CA GLY A 89 23.58 19.03 -19.63
C GLY A 89 22.56 19.15 -20.76
N ALA A 90 21.36 18.56 -20.59
CA ALA A 90 20.28 18.72 -21.53
C ALA A 90 19.86 20.20 -21.65
N PRO A 91 19.26 20.61 -22.79
CA PRO A 91 18.68 21.94 -22.94
C PRO A 91 17.70 22.27 -21.81
N PHE A 92 17.72 23.52 -21.35
CA PHE A 92 16.82 23.99 -20.29
C PHE A 92 15.34 23.84 -20.64
N GLU A 93 14.99 23.81 -21.92
CA GLU A 93 13.62 23.53 -22.39
C GLU A 93 13.14 22.15 -21.94
N ILE A 94 14.01 21.13 -21.98
CA ILE A 94 13.70 19.76 -21.54
C ILE A 94 13.54 19.74 -20.02
N VAL A 95 14.46 20.37 -19.30
CA VAL A 95 14.40 20.46 -17.83
C VAL A 95 13.12 21.19 -17.38
N ALA A 96 12.77 22.30 -18.03
CA ALA A 96 11.58 23.06 -17.75
C ALA A 96 10.30 22.28 -18.07
N PHE A 97 10.30 21.50 -19.15
CA PHE A 97 9.19 20.61 -19.49
C PHE A 97 8.95 19.56 -18.41
N GLU A 98 9.97 18.83 -17.98
CA GLU A 98 9.86 17.81 -16.92
C GLU A 98 9.39 18.42 -15.58
N LEU A 99 9.92 19.59 -15.19
CA LEU A 99 9.47 20.31 -14.00
C LEU A 99 7.99 20.71 -14.09
N LYS A 100 7.57 21.23 -15.25
CA LYS A 100 6.18 21.61 -15.47
C LYS A 100 5.25 20.39 -15.39
N THR A 101 5.60 19.30 -16.06
CA THR A 101 4.81 18.06 -16.02
C THR A 101 4.66 17.52 -14.59
N GLY A 102 5.72 17.57 -13.78
CA GLY A 102 5.64 17.20 -12.36
C GLY A 102 4.78 18.15 -11.52
N LEU A 103 4.78 19.46 -11.82
CA LEU A 103 3.91 20.44 -11.17
C LEU A 103 2.45 20.26 -11.56
N ASP A 104 2.17 20.07 -12.85
CA ASP A 104 0.83 19.82 -13.37
C ASP A 104 0.25 18.54 -12.73
N ALA A 105 1.05 17.48 -12.61
CA ALA A 105 0.70 16.26 -11.85
C ALA A 105 0.22 16.62 -10.43
N LEU A 106 0.99 17.40 -9.66
CA LEU A 106 0.58 17.82 -8.32
C LEU A 106 -0.69 18.68 -8.29
N GLY A 107 -0.97 19.47 -9.33
CA GLY A 107 -2.21 20.23 -9.49
C GLY A 107 -3.46 19.35 -9.38
N HIS A 108 -3.41 18.12 -9.91
CA HIS A 108 -4.50 17.14 -9.80
C HIS A 108 -4.80 16.70 -8.35
N ILE A 109 -3.87 16.86 -7.40
CA ILE A 109 -4.13 16.59 -5.98
C ILE A 109 -4.96 17.72 -5.36
N VAL A 110 -4.68 18.96 -5.74
CA VAL A 110 -5.31 20.18 -5.20
C VAL A 110 -6.65 20.49 -5.91
N GLY A 111 -6.96 19.79 -7.00
CA GLY A 111 -8.20 19.96 -7.75
C GLY A 111 -8.08 20.91 -8.93
N GLU A 112 -6.85 21.21 -9.37
CA GLU A 112 -6.60 21.79 -10.68
C GLU A 112 -6.82 20.69 -11.72
N THR A 113 -8.07 20.55 -12.17
CA THR A 113 -8.47 19.57 -13.18
C THR A 113 -8.18 20.07 -14.59
N THR A 114 -7.60 19.21 -15.42
CA THR A 114 -7.54 19.43 -16.86
C THR A 114 -8.91 19.17 -17.50
N PRO A 115 -9.25 19.80 -18.65
CA PRO A 115 -10.52 19.59 -19.34
C PRO A 115 -10.82 18.12 -19.66
N ASP A 116 -9.79 17.32 -19.94
CA ASP A 116 -9.91 15.90 -20.27
C ASP A 116 -10.37 15.05 -19.08
N GLU A 117 -9.96 15.41 -17.86
CA GLU A 117 -10.44 14.74 -16.64
C GLU A 117 -11.88 15.09 -16.31
N VAL A 118 -12.30 16.32 -16.61
CA VAL A 118 -13.71 16.72 -16.51
C VAL A 118 -14.55 15.87 -17.48
N LEU A 119 -14.09 15.70 -18.72
CA LEU A 119 -14.75 14.86 -19.71
C LEU A 119 -14.80 13.39 -19.27
N ASN A 120 -13.70 12.81 -18.81
CA ASN A 120 -13.67 11.43 -18.34
C ASN A 120 -14.61 11.20 -17.15
N ARG A 121 -14.67 12.13 -16.20
CA ARG A 121 -15.59 12.04 -15.05
C ARG A 121 -17.06 12.16 -15.46
N ILE A 122 -17.37 12.97 -16.46
CA ILE A 122 -18.69 13.03 -17.08
C ILE A 122 -19.03 11.64 -17.63
N PHE A 123 -18.16 11.02 -18.42
CA PHE A 123 -18.42 9.72 -19.05
C PHE A 123 -18.39 8.52 -18.07
N GLU A 124 -17.64 8.57 -16.98
CA GLU A 124 -17.63 7.53 -15.94
C GLU A 124 -18.91 7.49 -15.09
N GLN A 125 -19.59 8.63 -14.95
CA GLN A 125 -20.86 8.72 -14.21
C GLN A 125 -22.09 8.32 -15.04
N PHE A 126 -21.94 8.19 -16.36
CA PHE A 126 -22.99 7.63 -17.21
C PHE A 126 -22.77 6.12 -17.34
N CYS A 127 -23.65 5.34 -16.71
CA CYS A 127 -23.81 3.94 -17.10
C CYS A 127 -24.15 3.90 -18.60
N ILE A 128 -23.21 3.47 -19.45
CA ILE A 128 -23.54 3.11 -20.82
C ILE A 128 -24.43 1.87 -20.73
N GLY A 129 -25.74 2.10 -20.89
CA GLY A 129 -26.75 1.06 -20.96
C GLY A 129 -27.50 0.80 -19.66
N LYS A 130 -28.37 1.73 -19.28
CA LYS A 130 -29.78 1.49 -18.96
C LYS A 130 -30.59 2.76 -19.17
#